data_AF-A0A350XFU3-F1
#
_entry.id   AF-A0A350XFU3-F1
#
_cell.length_a   1.000
_cell.length_b   1.000
_cell.length_c   1.000
_cell.angle_alpha   90.00
_cell.angle_beta   90.00
_cell.angle_gamma   90.00
#
_symmetry.space_group_name_H-M   'P 1'
#
loop_
_entity.id
_entity.type
_entity.pdbx_description
1 polymer ?
#
loop_
_entity_poly.entity_id
_entity_poly.type
_entity_poly.pdbx_seq_one_letter_code
_entity_poly.pdbx_strand_id
1 'polypeptide(L)' 'MKVDGEPVEVAVIQLEGMNRRKLSDFFRDAIVQETDEMLDKLGSSPSKEAYQEATYRLLLLQRLRKQIEKEQYKYFQRY' A
#
# COMPACT_ATOMS: atom_id res chain seq x y z
N MET A 1 18.09 13.02 -2.08
CA MET A 1 17.37 13.43 -3.30
C MET A 1 18.01 14.73 -3.78
N LYS A 2 18.20 14.92 -5.09
CA LYS A 2 18.69 16.20 -5.62
C LYS A 2 17.57 16.84 -6.41
N VAL A 3 17.20 18.06 -6.04
CA VAL A 3 16.32 18.93 -6.83
C VAL A 3 17.24 20.02 -7.37
N ASP A 4 17.27 20.19 -8.69
CA ASP A 4 18.13 21.16 -9.37
C ASP A 4 19.63 21.09 -9.00
N GLY A 5 20.10 19.88 -8.67
CA GLY A 5 21.50 19.62 -8.34
C GLY A 5 21.87 19.79 -6.87
N GLU A 6 20.98 20.35 -6.04
CA GLU A 6 21.22 20.60 -4.62
C GLU A 6 20.72 19.45 -3.73
N PRO A 7 21.44 19.10 -2.65
CA PRO A 7 20.98 18.12 -1.68
C PRO A 7 19.80 18.68 -0.90
N VAL A 8 18.64 18.02 -1.02
CA VAL A 8 17.43 18.38 -0.28
C VAL A 8 17.29 17.49 0.94
N GLU A 9 17.11 18.10 2.11
CA GLU A 9 16.68 17.40 3.32
C GLU A 9 15.22 17.00 3.19
N VAL A 10 14.92 15.74 3.49
CA VAL A 10 13.59 15.16 3.33
C VAL A 10 13.11 14.64 4.67
N ALA A 11 11.91 15.07 5.08
CA ALA A 11 11.27 14.53 6.26
C ALA A 11 10.88 13.07 6.03
N VAL A 12 11.48 12.16 6.81
CA VAL A 12 11.22 10.73 6.73
C VAL A 12 10.85 10.16 8.10
N ILE A 13 10.08 9.08 8.07
CA ILE A 13 9.77 8.24 9.23
C ILE A 13 10.60 6.97 9.12
N GLN A 14 11.39 6.66 10.15
CA GLN A 14 12.08 5.36 10.24
C GLN A 14 11.04 4.26 10.42
N LEU A 15 11.08 3.24 9.57
CA LEU A 15 10.13 2.14 9.58
C LEU A 15 10.44 1.11 10.66
N GLU A 16 11.66 1.03 11.17
CA GLU A 16 12.04 -0.03 12.13
C GLU A 16 11.14 -0.10 13.39
N GLY A 17 11.02 -1.31 13.93
CA GLY A 17 10.23 -1.57 15.14
C GLY A 17 8.73 -1.31 14.95
N MET A 18 8.19 -0.42 15.78
CA MET A 18 6.74 -0.20 15.89
C MET A 18 6.13 0.47 14.65
N ASN A 19 6.88 1.29 13.92
CA ASN A 19 6.35 2.01 12.74
C ASN A 19 6.03 1.05 11.59
N ARG A 20 6.89 0.04 11.33
CA ARG A 20 6.63 -1.01 10.33
C ARG A 20 5.43 -1.86 10.71
N ARG A 21 5.26 -2.17 12.01
CA ARG A 21 4.07 -2.88 12.50
C ARG A 21 2.80 -2.06 12.25
N LYS A 22 2.76 -0.82 12.71
CA LYS A 22 1.62 0.10 12.48
C LYS A 22 1.28 0.27 11.01
N LEU A 23 2.30 0.43 10.16
CA LEU A 23 2.08 0.55 8.73
C LEU A 23 1.58 -0.77 8.11
N SER A 24 2.12 -1.91 8.53
CA SER A 24 1.64 -3.23 8.10
C SER A 24 0.18 -3.45 8.51
N ASP A 25 -0.19 -3.09 9.73
CA ASP A 25 -1.55 -3.19 10.25
C ASP A 25 -2.51 -2.28 9.47
N PHE A 26 -2.11 -1.04 9.18
CA PHE A 26 -2.86 -0.14 8.30
C PHE A 26 -3.16 -0.78 6.94
N PHE A 27 -2.16 -1.40 6.30
CA PHE A 27 -2.40 -2.09 5.02
C PHE A 27 -3.30 -3.32 5.17
N ARG A 28 -3.24 -4.04 6.29
CA ARG A 28 -4.15 -5.18 6.53
C ARG A 28 -5.59 -4.72 6.63
N ASP A 29 -5.84 -3.65 7.40
CA ASP A 29 -7.18 -3.08 7.56
C ASP A 29 -7.71 -2.56 6.21
N ALA A 30 -6.88 -1.83 5.47
CA ALA A 30 -7.24 -1.34 4.13
C ALA A 30 -7.51 -2.48 3.14
N ILE A 31 -6.77 -3.59 3.21
CA ILE A 31 -6.99 -4.78 2.39
C ILE A 31 -8.34 -5.42 2.71
N VAL A 32 -8.71 -5.53 4.00
CA VAL A 32 -10.00 -6.08 4.41
C VAL A 32 -11.12 -5.20 3.87
N GLN A 33 -11.04 -3.89 4.10
CA GLN A 33 -12.05 -2.95 3.60
C GLN A 33 -12.19 -3.01 2.06
N GLU A 34 -11.08 -2.97 1.31
CA GLU A 34 -11.14 -3.03 -0.15
C GLU A 34 -11.66 -4.40 -0.63
N THR A 35 -11.41 -5.48 0.11
CA THR A 35 -11.97 -6.80 -0.21
C THR A 35 -13.48 -6.80 -0.05
N ASP A 36 -14.02 -6.23 1.04
CA ASP A 36 -15.46 -6.12 1.26
C ASP A 36 -16.12 -5.28 0.15
N GLU A 37 -15.55 -4.11 -0.16
CA GLU A 37 -16.04 -3.24 -1.24
C GLU A 37 -15.97 -3.91 -2.62
N MET A 38 -14.93 -4.69 -2.88
CA MET A 38 -14.78 -5.46 -4.11
C MET A 38 -15.86 -6.54 -4.22
N LEU A 39 -16.12 -7.28 -3.14
CA LEU A 39 -17.14 -8.33 -3.12
C LEU A 39 -18.55 -7.75 -3.35
N ASP A 40 -18.86 -6.61 -2.72
CA ASP A 40 -20.12 -5.90 -2.92
C ASP A 40 -20.31 -5.45 -4.38
N LYS A 41 -19.24 -4.96 -5.03
CA LYS A 41 -19.28 -4.53 -6.44
C LYS A 41 -19.41 -5.68 -7.42
N LEU A 42 -18.76 -6.81 -7.17
CA LEU A 42 -18.72 -7.93 -8.11
C LEU A 42 -20.02 -8.75 -8.11
N GLY A 43 -20.76 -8.75 -7.00
CA GLY A 43 -21.98 -9.55 -6.86
C GLY A 43 -21.73 -11.03 -7.20
N SER A 44 -22.69 -11.68 -7.86
CA SER A 44 -22.65 -13.13 -8.11
C SER A 44 -22.04 -13.55 -9.46
N SER A 45 -21.92 -12.63 -10.43
CA SER A 45 -21.42 -12.94 -11.79
C SER A 45 -20.87 -11.68 -12.47
N PRO A 46 -19.68 -11.21 -12.06
CA PRO A 46 -19.05 -10.06 -12.69
C PRO A 46 -18.53 -10.40 -14.10
N SER A 47 -18.50 -9.40 -14.98
CA SER A 47 -17.72 -9.52 -16.23
C SER A 47 -16.22 -9.58 -15.92
N LYS A 48 -15.41 -10.02 -16.88
CA LYS A 48 -13.95 -10.07 -16.74
C LYS A 48 -13.36 -8.68 -16.50
N GLU A 49 -13.86 -7.67 -17.20
CA GLU A 49 -13.42 -6.28 -17.08
C GLU A 49 -13.77 -5.72 -15.70
N ALA A 50 -14.99 -5.97 -15.21
CA ALA A 50 -15.42 -5.56 -13.88
C ALA A 50 -14.58 -6.25 -12.78
N TYR A 51 -14.24 -7.53 -12.97
CA TYR A 51 -13.34 -8.25 -12.07
C TYR A 51 -11.93 -7.65 -12.05
N GLN A 52 -11.37 -7.32 -13.21
CA GLN A 52 -10.04 -6.70 -13.30
C GLN A 52 -10.02 -5.32 -12.65
N GLU A 53 -11.04 -4.49 -12.88
CA GLU A 53 -11.15 -3.18 -12.27
C GLU A 53 -11.30 -3.26 -10.74
N ALA A 54 -12.18 -4.14 -10.26
CA ALA A 54 -12.43 -4.30 -8.83
C ALA A 54 -11.22 -4.90 -8.08
N THR A 55 -10.46 -5.80 -8.72
CA THR A 55 -9.29 -6.44 -8.09
C THR A 55 -8.00 -5.62 -8.18
N TYR A 56 -7.93 -4.61 -9.05
CA TYR A 56 -6.70 -3.85 -9.30
C TYR A 56 -6.19 -3.13 -8.04
N ARG A 57 -7.09 -2.47 -7.30
CA ARG A 57 -6.74 -1.76 -6.05
C ARG A 57 -6.24 -2.72 -4.98
N LEU A 58 -6.94 -3.84 -4.80
CA LEU A 58 -6.55 -4.90 -3.87
C LEU A 58 -5.15 -5.44 -4.21
N LEU A 59 -4.86 -5.65 -5.49
CA LEU A 59 -3.53 -6.08 -5.95
C LEU A 59 -2.43 -5.07 -5.58
N LEU A 60 -2.70 -3.77 -5.74
CA LEU A 60 -1.75 -2.73 -5.36
C LEU A 60 -1.51 -2.70 -3.84
N LEU A 61 -2.57 -2.75 -3.04
CA LEU A 61 -2.46 -2.78 -1.57
C LEU A 61 -1.65 -3.99 -1.09
N GLN A 62 -1.92 -5.17 -1.66
CA GLN A 62 -1.17 -6.40 -1.36
C GLN A 62 0.31 -6.26 -1.74
N ARG A 63 0.62 -5.65 -2.88
CA ARG A 63 2.01 -5.40 -3.31
C ARG A 63 2.71 -4.44 -2.34
N LEU A 64 2.06 -3.33 -1.98
CA LEU A 64 2.62 -2.34 -1.06
C LEU A 64 2.90 -2.94 0.32
N ARG A 65 1.93 -3.68 0.89
CA ARG A 65 2.10 -4.41 2.15
C ARG A 65 3.34 -5.30 2.12
N LYS A 66 3.50 -6.10 1.06
CA LYS A 66 4.65 -6.99 0.89
C LYS A 66 5.98 -6.24 0.77
N GLN A 67 6.00 -5.04 0.21
CA GLN A 67 7.23 -4.23 0.18
C GLN A 67 7.61 -3.76 1.58
N ILE A 68 6.65 -3.35 2.40
CA ILE A 68 6.91 -2.83 3.76
C ILE A 68 7.47 -3.90 4.70
N GLU A 69 7.11 -5.16 4.47
CA GLU A 69 7.67 -6.31 5.18
C GLU A 69 9.16 -6.55 4.84
N LYS A 70 9.67 -6.01 3.72
CA LYS A 70 11.09 -6.15 3.37
C LYS A 70 11.96 -5.19 4.18
N GLU A 71 12.92 -5.75 4.90
CA GLU A 71 13.83 -5.00 5.76
C GLU A 71 14.74 -4.00 5.03
N GLN A 72 14.91 -4.19 3.71
CA GLN A 72 15.63 -3.26 2.83
C GLN A 72 15.02 -1.86 2.81
N TYR A 73 13.72 -1.72 3.09
CA TYR A 73 13.06 -0.43 3.21
C TYR A 73 13.08 0.03 4.67
N LYS A 74 13.90 1.05 4.91
CA LYS A 74 14.15 1.60 6.26
C LYS A 74 13.38 2.88 6.55
N TYR A 75 12.93 3.59 5.52
CA TYR A 75 12.33 4.91 5.66
C TYR A 75 11.05 5.02 4.84
N PHE A 76 10.08 5.73 5.39
CA PHE A 76 8.88 6.17 4.70
C PHE A 76 8.91 7.69 4.60
N GLN A 77 8.95 8.19 3.36
CA GLN A 77 8.93 9.62 3.10
C GLN A 77 7.49 10.13 3.21
N ARG A 78 7.29 11.21 3.96
CA ARG A 78 6.01 11.94 3.96
C ARG A 78 6.09 12.99 2.86
N TYR A 79 5.15 12.97 1.92
CA TYR A 79 4.97 14.02 0.93
C TYR A 79 4.25 15.22 1.54
#